data_AF-A0A1G6Q492-F1
#
_entry.id   AF-A0A1G6Q492-F1
#
_cell.length_a   1.000
_cell.length_b   1.000
_cell.length_c   1.000
_cell.angle_alpha   90.00
_cell.angle_beta   90.00
_cell.angle_gamma   90.00
#
_symmetry.space_group_name_H-M   'P 1'
#
loop_
_entity.id
_entity.type
_entity.pdbx_description
1 polymer ?
#
loop_
_entity_poly.entity_id
_entity_poly.type
_entity_poly.pdbx_seq_one_letter_code
_entity_poly.pdbx_strand_id
1 'polypeptide(L)'
;MNPAFEEALTARLRWVDVVVLSGIPGFEEQAEEAIQAAYDAVHALASKDVLIYQHYGPRAPSLLLDVPELADQYNLAHEVFTECYHRNAATGSLGEVSAAWLFPREPLGLPYSKWLASVQSHLASMMRVPCSQVWEVINKVSVGSAKYLLKGWSAGFGASQTAENIHWDYDEAVRFEEEEALRRHLEDLADTYAHIEAELWAGWRSDFEDDQRRLKEV
;
A
#
# COMPACT_ATOMS: atom_id res chain seq x y z
N MET A 1 -11.20 -26.00 -20.82
CA MET A 1 -11.46 -24.65 -20.28
C MET A 1 -10.17 -24.21 -19.57
N ASN A 2 -9.81 -22.92 -19.58
CA ASN A 2 -8.56 -22.47 -18.99
C ASN A 2 -8.67 -22.57 -17.45
N PRO A 3 -7.89 -23.41 -16.77
CA PRO A 3 -8.03 -23.62 -15.32
C PRO A 3 -7.84 -22.34 -14.52
N ALA A 4 -6.92 -21.44 -14.93
CA ALA A 4 -6.71 -20.17 -14.26
C ALA A 4 -7.94 -19.24 -14.38
N PHE A 5 -8.69 -19.34 -15.48
CA PHE A 5 -9.95 -18.62 -15.65
C PHE A 5 -11.07 -19.18 -14.77
N GLU A 6 -11.13 -20.51 -14.60
CA GLU A 6 -12.11 -21.14 -13.69
C GLU A 6 -11.88 -20.70 -12.24
N GLU A 7 -10.62 -20.63 -11.83
CA GLU A 7 -10.24 -20.20 -10.48
C GLU A 7 -10.52 -18.71 -10.26
N ALA A 8 -10.22 -17.85 -11.24
CA ALA A 8 -10.60 -16.44 -11.18
C ALA A 8 -12.13 -16.24 -11.11
N LEU A 9 -12.89 -17.02 -11.89
CA LEU A 9 -14.35 -17.00 -11.82
C LEU A 9 -14.86 -17.48 -10.46
N THR A 10 -14.24 -18.52 -9.91
CA THR A 10 -14.60 -19.07 -8.59
C THR A 10 -14.38 -18.02 -7.50
N ALA A 11 -13.22 -17.34 -7.50
CA ALA A 11 -12.94 -16.25 -6.57
C ALA A 11 -13.97 -15.11 -6.70
N ARG A 12 -14.35 -14.76 -7.93
CA ARG A 12 -15.38 -13.73 -8.17
C ARG A 12 -16.75 -14.15 -7.63
N LEU A 13 -17.16 -15.39 -7.83
CA LEU A 13 -18.43 -15.93 -7.31
C LEU A 13 -18.47 -15.93 -5.77
N ARG A 14 -17.34 -16.24 -5.11
CA ARG A 14 -17.25 -16.13 -3.64
C ARG A 14 -17.46 -14.70 -3.14
N TRP A 15 -17.06 -13.69 -3.91
CA TRP A 15 -17.35 -12.30 -3.57
C TRP A 15 -18.82 -11.94 -3.68
N VAL A 16 -19.58 -12.62 -4.55
CA VAL A 16 -21.03 -12.43 -4.63
C VAL A 16 -21.66 -12.85 -3.30
N ASP A 17 -21.20 -13.95 -2.70
CA ASP A 17 -21.66 -14.39 -1.37
C ASP A 17 -21.38 -13.31 -0.30
N VAL A 18 -20.22 -12.65 -0.35
CA VAL A 18 -19.87 -11.52 0.54
C VAL A 18 -20.86 -10.36 0.40
N VAL A 19 -21.15 -9.93 -0.83
CA VAL A 19 -22.07 -8.82 -1.09
C VAL A 19 -23.50 -9.15 -0.63
N VAL A 20 -23.92 -10.41 -0.82
CA VAL A 20 -25.25 -10.86 -0.40
C VAL A 20 -25.34 -10.93 1.13
N LEU A 21 -24.37 -11.55 1.80
CA LEU A 21 -24.40 -11.77 3.24
C LEU A 21 -24.20 -10.47 4.03
N SER A 22 -23.35 -9.56 3.55
CA SER A 22 -23.16 -8.24 4.16
C SER A 22 -24.39 -7.33 4.07
N GLY A 23 -25.31 -7.61 3.13
CA GLY A 23 -26.57 -6.88 2.99
C GLY A 23 -27.66 -7.32 3.97
N ILE A 24 -27.48 -8.45 4.69
CA ILE A 24 -28.49 -9.01 5.59
C ILE A 24 -28.05 -8.81 7.04
N PRO A 25 -28.81 -8.04 7.86
CA PRO A 25 -28.45 -7.83 9.26
C PRO A 25 -28.54 -9.16 10.04
N GLY A 26 -27.55 -9.42 10.90
CA GLY A 26 -27.46 -10.64 11.72
C GLY A 26 -26.71 -11.81 11.07
N PHE A 27 -26.09 -11.60 9.90
CA PHE A 27 -25.21 -12.58 9.23
C PHE A 27 -23.74 -12.12 9.21
N GLU A 28 -23.32 -11.30 10.18
CA GLU A 28 -21.96 -10.73 10.16
C GLU A 28 -20.87 -11.81 10.18
N GLU A 29 -21.07 -12.89 10.94
CA GLU A 29 -20.12 -14.00 11.03
C GLU A 29 -19.98 -14.77 9.71
N GLN A 30 -21.10 -15.04 9.03
CA GLN A 30 -21.09 -15.70 7.72
C GLN A 30 -20.52 -14.78 6.63
N ALA A 31 -20.73 -13.47 6.74
CA ALA A 31 -20.09 -12.51 5.86
C ALA A 31 -18.57 -12.50 6.04
N GLU A 32 -18.06 -12.57 7.28
CA GLU A 32 -16.62 -12.70 7.55
C GLU A 32 -16.03 -14.00 6.99
N GLU A 33 -16.73 -15.13 7.12
CA GLU A 33 -16.31 -16.41 6.53
C GLU A 33 -16.26 -16.34 5.00
N ALA A 34 -17.26 -15.70 4.38
CA ALA A 34 -17.29 -15.51 2.93
C ALA A 34 -16.14 -14.61 2.44
N ILE A 35 -15.79 -13.56 3.21
CA ILE A 35 -14.64 -12.69 2.90
C ILE A 35 -13.35 -13.51 2.93
N GLN A 36 -13.14 -14.30 3.98
CA GLN A 36 -11.96 -15.15 4.10
C GLN A 36 -11.86 -16.13 2.92
N ALA A 37 -12.97 -16.81 2.59
CA ALA A 37 -13.00 -17.76 1.49
C ALA A 37 -12.70 -17.10 0.13
N ALA A 38 -13.14 -15.85 -0.09
CA ALA A 38 -12.83 -15.11 -1.30
C ALA A 38 -11.34 -14.73 -1.37
N TYR A 39 -10.75 -14.29 -0.26
CA TYR A 39 -9.31 -14.00 -0.19
C TYR A 39 -8.46 -15.25 -0.39
N ASP A 40 -8.81 -16.35 0.26
CA ASP A 40 -8.10 -17.62 0.11
C ASP A 40 -8.12 -18.10 -1.35
N ALA A 41 -9.25 -17.94 -2.04
CA ALA A 41 -9.38 -18.28 -3.46
C ALA A 41 -8.48 -17.41 -4.35
N VAL A 42 -8.39 -16.10 -4.07
CA VAL A 42 -7.50 -15.19 -4.81
C VAL A 42 -6.03 -15.48 -4.54
N HIS A 43 -5.66 -15.76 -3.29
CA HIS A 43 -4.29 -16.13 -2.94
C HIS A 43 -3.90 -17.47 -3.58
N ALA A 44 -4.80 -18.44 -3.60
CA ALA A 44 -4.60 -19.70 -4.31
C ALA A 44 -4.39 -19.48 -5.81
N LEU A 45 -5.19 -18.63 -6.45
CA LEU A 45 -5.01 -18.26 -7.85
C LEU A 45 -3.63 -17.61 -8.08
N ALA A 46 -3.25 -16.62 -7.27
CA ALA A 46 -1.97 -15.92 -7.42
C ALA A 46 -0.76 -16.86 -7.23
N SER A 47 -0.80 -17.75 -6.24
CA SER A 47 0.28 -18.74 -6.03
C SER A 47 0.44 -19.69 -7.21
N LYS A 48 -0.68 -20.18 -7.77
CA LYS A 48 -0.67 -21.06 -8.94
C LYS A 48 -0.29 -20.32 -10.21
N ASP A 49 -0.62 -19.04 -10.33
CA ASP A 49 -0.18 -18.26 -11.48
C ASP A 49 1.35 -18.08 -11.50
N VAL A 50 1.96 -17.81 -10.35
CA VAL A 50 3.43 -17.72 -10.22
C VAL A 50 4.11 -19.08 -10.52
N LEU A 51 3.53 -20.19 -10.06
CA LEU A 51 4.18 -21.51 -10.11
C LEU A 51 3.84 -22.36 -11.33
N ILE A 52 2.60 -22.30 -11.82
CA ILE A 52 2.03 -23.29 -12.74
C ILE A 52 1.52 -22.63 -14.02
N TYR A 53 0.67 -21.61 -13.90
CA TYR A 53 -0.11 -21.11 -15.03
C TYR A 53 0.59 -19.99 -15.82
N GLN A 54 1.21 -19.03 -15.13
CA GLN A 54 1.88 -17.85 -15.71
C GLN A 54 1.03 -17.12 -16.76
N HIS A 55 -0.28 -17.04 -16.52
CA HIS A 55 -1.26 -16.54 -17.49
C HIS A 55 -1.57 -15.06 -17.30
N TYR A 56 -1.67 -14.58 -16.07
CA TYR A 56 -2.05 -13.19 -15.77
C TYR A 56 -0.84 -12.34 -15.40
N GLY A 57 0.16 -12.95 -14.75
CA GLY A 57 1.36 -12.28 -14.29
C GLY A 57 1.06 -11.26 -13.19
N PRO A 58 1.84 -10.16 -13.10
CA PRO A 58 1.78 -9.23 -11.97
C PRO A 58 0.54 -8.33 -11.96
N ARG A 59 -0.38 -8.49 -12.91
CA ARG A 59 -1.63 -7.71 -12.99
C ARG A 59 -2.82 -8.63 -12.79
N ALA A 60 -3.79 -8.13 -12.01
CA ALA A 60 -5.02 -8.84 -11.74
C ALA A 60 -5.78 -9.24 -13.02
N PRO A 61 -6.41 -10.43 -13.03
CA PRO A 61 -7.30 -10.85 -14.09
C PRO A 61 -8.40 -9.81 -14.35
N SER A 62 -8.78 -9.64 -15.63
CA SER A 62 -9.83 -8.70 -16.03
C SER A 62 -11.17 -8.92 -15.32
N LEU A 63 -11.44 -10.17 -14.92
CA LEU A 63 -12.62 -10.60 -14.16
C LEU A 63 -12.68 -10.08 -12.72
N LEU A 64 -11.55 -9.62 -12.17
CA LEU A 64 -11.47 -9.10 -10.81
C LEU A 64 -11.34 -7.57 -10.79
N LEU A 65 -11.15 -6.92 -11.95
CA LEU A 65 -10.97 -5.46 -12.03
C LEU A 65 -12.23 -4.68 -11.62
N ASP A 66 -13.40 -5.32 -11.66
CA ASP A 66 -14.66 -4.77 -11.18
C ASP A 66 -14.79 -4.83 -9.64
N VAL A 67 -13.92 -5.58 -8.97
CA VAL A 67 -13.82 -5.67 -7.51
C VAL A 67 -12.42 -5.23 -7.08
N PRO A 68 -12.22 -3.94 -6.77
CA PRO A 68 -10.89 -3.41 -6.48
C PRO A 68 -10.23 -4.15 -5.30
N GLU A 69 -11.00 -4.56 -4.29
CA GLU A 69 -10.49 -5.27 -3.12
C GLU A 69 -9.82 -6.60 -3.50
N LEU A 70 -10.42 -7.38 -4.40
CA LEU A 70 -9.86 -8.65 -4.84
C LEU A 70 -8.71 -8.47 -5.83
N ALA A 71 -8.80 -7.46 -6.70
CA ALA A 71 -7.72 -7.12 -7.61
C ALA A 71 -6.44 -6.73 -6.83
N ASP A 72 -6.58 -5.92 -5.79
CA ASP A 72 -5.47 -5.50 -4.93
C ASP A 72 -4.87 -6.69 -4.19
N GLN A 73 -5.71 -7.56 -3.61
CA GLN A 73 -5.24 -8.78 -2.94
C GLN A 73 -4.52 -9.72 -3.92
N TYR A 74 -4.96 -9.82 -5.17
CA TYR A 74 -4.27 -10.62 -6.19
C TYR A 74 -2.89 -10.07 -6.50
N ASN A 75 -2.79 -8.77 -6.82
CA ASN A 75 -1.53 -8.13 -7.19
C ASN A 75 -0.51 -8.28 -6.07
N LEU A 76 -0.98 -8.07 -4.83
CA LEU A 76 -0.18 -8.21 -3.63
C LEU A 76 0.33 -9.64 -3.44
N ALA A 77 -0.57 -10.62 -3.55
CA ALA A 77 -0.22 -12.03 -3.44
C ALA A 77 0.77 -12.46 -4.51
N HIS A 78 0.55 -12.03 -5.75
CA HIS A 78 1.47 -12.32 -6.85
C HIS A 78 2.88 -11.76 -6.57
N GLU A 79 3.01 -10.52 -6.10
CA GLU A 79 4.31 -9.92 -5.75
C GLU A 79 5.03 -10.72 -4.67
N VAL A 80 4.34 -11.02 -3.55
CA VAL A 80 4.91 -11.75 -2.42
C VAL A 80 5.34 -13.17 -2.83
N PHE A 81 4.51 -13.88 -3.60
CA PHE A 81 4.85 -15.22 -4.07
C PHE A 81 6.03 -15.21 -5.05
N THR A 82 6.13 -14.19 -5.89
CA THR A 82 7.29 -14.00 -6.78
C THR A 82 8.58 -13.74 -5.99
N GLU A 83 8.54 -12.89 -4.95
CA GLU A 83 9.68 -12.66 -4.06
C GLU A 83 10.11 -13.93 -3.32
N CYS A 84 9.15 -14.70 -2.79
CA CYS A 84 9.41 -15.97 -2.12
C CYS A 84 10.03 -16.99 -3.08
N TYR A 85 9.54 -17.08 -4.31
CA TYR A 85 10.11 -17.95 -5.34
C TYR A 85 11.58 -17.62 -5.61
N HIS A 86 11.90 -16.35 -5.86
CA HIS A 86 13.28 -15.94 -6.11
C HIS A 86 14.20 -16.13 -4.90
N ARG A 87 13.73 -15.84 -3.69
CA ARG A 87 14.49 -16.06 -2.46
C ARG A 87 14.82 -17.54 -2.27
N ASN A 88 13.86 -18.42 -2.50
CA ASN A 88 14.04 -19.87 -2.35
C ASN A 88 14.93 -20.47 -3.45
N ALA A 89 14.84 -19.95 -4.67
CA ALA A 89 15.75 -20.31 -5.75
C ALA A 89 17.21 -19.95 -5.42
N ALA A 90 17.43 -18.80 -4.78
CA ALA A 90 18.76 -18.36 -4.36
C ALA A 90 19.35 -19.18 -3.18
N THR A 91 18.51 -19.70 -2.28
CA THR A 91 18.95 -20.48 -1.11
C THR A 91 19.08 -21.99 -1.38
N GLY A 92 18.76 -22.46 -2.59
CA GLY A 92 18.96 -23.86 -3.00
C GLY A 92 17.99 -24.86 -2.37
N SER A 93 16.92 -24.41 -1.72
CA SER A 93 15.90 -25.27 -1.07
C SER A 93 14.80 -25.70 -2.05
N LEU A 94 15.19 -26.11 -3.26
CA LEU A 94 14.30 -26.61 -4.32
C LEU A 94 13.92 -28.09 -4.10
N GLY A 95 13.57 -28.45 -2.86
CA GLY A 95 13.01 -29.75 -2.53
C GLY A 95 11.49 -29.75 -2.74
N GLU A 96 11.05 -30.42 -3.80
CA GLU A 96 9.65 -30.66 -4.18
C GLU A 96 8.76 -29.42 -4.33
N VAL A 97 8.59 -29.00 -5.59
CA VAL A 97 7.64 -27.96 -6.06
C VAL A 97 6.20 -28.46 -5.89
N SER A 98 5.75 -28.66 -4.65
CA SER A 98 4.34 -28.83 -4.30
C SER A 98 3.74 -27.45 -4.05
N ALA A 99 2.45 -27.18 -4.27
CA ALA A 99 1.89 -25.89 -3.82
C ALA A 99 2.01 -25.68 -2.28
N ALA A 100 2.30 -26.76 -1.51
CA ALA A 100 2.36 -26.81 -0.05
C ALA A 100 3.41 -25.90 0.64
N TRP A 101 4.55 -25.60 0.01
CA TRP A 101 5.61 -24.73 0.58
C TRP A 101 5.40 -23.25 0.23
N LEU A 102 4.46 -22.96 -0.67
CA LEU A 102 4.08 -21.62 -1.10
C LEU A 102 2.74 -21.16 -0.52
N PHE A 103 1.96 -22.07 0.08
CA PHE A 103 1.00 -21.64 1.09
C PHE A 103 1.79 -20.93 2.17
N PRO A 104 1.41 -19.71 2.58
CA PRO A 104 1.90 -19.17 3.83
C PRO A 104 1.64 -20.25 4.87
N ARG A 105 2.72 -20.75 5.49
CA ARG A 105 2.65 -21.64 6.67
C ARG A 105 1.49 -21.13 7.50
N GLU A 106 0.40 -21.90 7.67
CA GLU A 106 -0.83 -21.45 8.35
C GLU A 106 -0.48 -20.48 9.47
N PRO A 107 -0.54 -19.17 9.21
CA PRO A 107 0.29 -18.27 10.01
C PRO A 107 -0.55 -17.88 11.21
N LEU A 108 -0.25 -18.56 12.31
CA LEU A 108 -1.11 -18.63 13.50
C LEU A 108 -2.45 -19.31 13.14
N GLY A 109 -3.06 -20.04 14.07
CA GLY A 109 -4.35 -20.70 13.84
C GLY A 109 -5.53 -19.72 13.71
N LEU A 110 -5.35 -18.56 13.07
CA LEU A 110 -6.27 -17.44 12.95
C LEU A 110 -6.50 -17.10 11.46
N PRO A 111 -7.76 -16.91 11.03
CA PRO A 111 -8.09 -16.45 9.68
C PRO A 111 -7.38 -15.14 9.34
N TYR A 112 -6.97 -14.95 8.08
CA TYR A 112 -6.32 -13.73 7.60
C TYR A 112 -7.17 -12.48 7.89
N SER A 113 -8.49 -12.56 7.72
CA SER A 113 -9.42 -11.48 8.02
C SER A 113 -9.37 -11.05 9.50
N LYS A 114 -9.35 -12.02 10.42
CA LYS A 114 -9.25 -11.77 11.88
C LYS A 114 -7.87 -11.23 12.26
N TRP A 115 -6.82 -11.73 11.62
CA TRP A 115 -5.47 -11.19 11.78
C TRP A 115 -5.39 -9.74 11.28
N LEU A 116 -5.95 -9.44 10.11
CA LEU A 116 -5.94 -8.11 9.51
C LEU A 116 -6.75 -7.11 10.35
N ALA A 117 -7.92 -7.51 10.86
CA ALA A 117 -8.70 -6.70 11.79
C ALA A 117 -7.93 -6.42 13.10
N SER A 118 -7.14 -7.40 13.56
CA SER A 118 -6.27 -7.24 14.73
C SER A 118 -5.14 -6.25 14.44
N VAL A 119 -4.48 -6.35 13.28
CA VAL A 119 -3.45 -5.38 12.83
C VAL A 119 -4.03 -3.97 12.77
N GLN A 120 -5.20 -3.82 12.15
CA GLN A 120 -5.90 -2.53 12.04
C GLN A 120 -6.24 -1.94 13.41
N SER A 121 -6.64 -2.76 14.37
CA SER A 121 -6.92 -2.32 15.75
C SER A 121 -5.66 -1.87 16.49
N HIS A 122 -4.53 -2.55 16.29
CA HIS A 122 -3.25 -2.13 16.87
C HIS A 122 -2.76 -0.82 16.24
N LEU A 123 -2.85 -0.69 14.92
CA LEU A 123 -2.53 0.55 14.20
C LEU A 123 -3.40 1.72 14.66
N ALA A 124 -4.72 1.51 14.79
CA ALA A 124 -5.65 2.50 15.31
C ALA A 124 -5.21 3.04 16.68
N SER A 125 -4.76 2.13 17.57
CA SER A 125 -4.31 2.50 18.91
C SER A 125 -3.02 3.32 18.90
N MET A 126 -2.07 2.99 18.01
CA MET A 126 -0.78 3.68 17.92
C MET A 126 -0.93 5.06 17.27
N MET A 127 -1.66 5.14 16.16
CA MET A 127 -1.90 6.38 15.42
C MET A 127 -2.93 7.30 16.09
N ARG A 128 -3.68 6.79 17.08
CA ARG A 128 -4.82 7.46 17.74
C ARG A 128 -5.92 7.88 16.76
N VAL A 129 -6.16 7.04 15.76
CA VAL A 129 -7.17 7.22 14.70
C VAL A 129 -8.25 6.15 14.85
N PRO A 130 -9.53 6.42 14.58
CA PRO A 130 -10.56 5.39 14.58
C PRO A 130 -10.21 4.27 13.58
N CYS A 131 -10.51 3.01 13.92
CA CYS A 131 -10.19 1.84 13.10
C CYS A 131 -10.63 2.01 11.63
N SER A 132 -11.80 2.59 11.39
CA SER A 132 -12.34 2.81 10.04
C SER A 132 -11.49 3.72 9.14
N GLN A 133 -10.65 4.58 9.71
CA GLN A 133 -9.85 5.56 8.95
C GLN A 133 -8.36 5.17 8.84
N VAL A 134 -7.92 4.12 9.54
CA VAL A 134 -6.50 3.68 9.56
C VAL A 134 -5.96 3.48 8.15
N TRP A 135 -6.68 2.75 7.31
CA TRP A 135 -6.23 2.48 5.93
C TRP A 135 -6.24 3.72 5.05
N GLU A 136 -7.16 4.65 5.27
CA GLU A 136 -7.18 5.92 4.54
C GLU A 136 -5.95 6.77 4.87
N VAL A 137 -5.58 6.85 6.15
CA VAL A 137 -4.42 7.61 6.62
C VAL A 137 -3.11 6.98 6.11
N ILE A 138 -3.01 5.65 6.17
CA ILE A 138 -1.82 4.94 5.70
C ILE A 138 -1.67 5.04 4.18
N ASN A 139 -2.78 4.95 3.42
CA ASN A 139 -2.74 5.05 1.97
C ASN A 139 -2.43 6.47 1.47
N LYS A 140 -2.78 7.52 2.24
CA LYS A 140 -2.44 8.91 1.90
C LYS A 140 -0.94 9.14 1.81
N VAL A 141 -0.17 8.45 2.63
CA VAL A 141 1.29 8.60 2.72
C VAL A 141 2.02 7.64 1.76
N SER A 142 1.29 6.94 0.87
CA SER A 142 1.83 5.99 -0.11
C SER A 142 2.80 4.95 0.50
N VAL A 143 2.57 4.59 1.76
CA VAL A 143 3.37 3.56 2.42
C VAL A 143 3.05 2.24 1.72
N GLY A 144 4.06 1.42 1.41
CA GLY A 144 3.91 0.06 0.87
C GLY A 144 3.22 -0.92 1.84
N SER A 145 2.24 -0.44 2.60
CA SER A 145 1.51 -1.07 3.69
C SER A 145 0.93 -2.41 3.31
N ALA A 146 0.41 -2.53 2.09
CA ALA A 146 -0.11 -3.77 1.56
C ALA A 146 0.98 -4.85 1.51
N LYS A 147 2.21 -4.51 1.08
CA LYS A 147 3.36 -5.43 1.03
C LYS A 147 3.70 -6.00 2.41
N TYR A 148 3.60 -5.19 3.45
CA TYR A 148 3.86 -5.62 4.83
C TYR A 148 2.75 -6.46 5.42
N LEU A 149 1.49 -6.28 5.01
CA LEU A 149 0.39 -7.11 5.48
C LEU A 149 0.57 -8.55 5.03
N LEU A 150 0.77 -8.78 3.74
CA LEU A 150 0.85 -10.16 3.24
C LEU A 150 2.22 -10.79 3.47
N LYS A 151 3.31 -10.01 3.47
CA LYS A 151 4.62 -10.49 3.93
C LYS A 151 4.62 -10.78 5.44
N GLY A 152 3.94 -9.93 6.20
CA GLY A 152 3.65 -10.04 7.62
C GLY A 152 3.03 -11.40 7.95
N TRP A 153 1.88 -11.61 7.34
CA TRP A 153 1.10 -12.82 7.45
C TRP A 153 1.85 -14.05 6.93
N SER A 154 2.43 -14.00 5.72
CA SER A 154 3.12 -15.17 5.15
C SER A 154 4.40 -15.60 5.88
N ALA A 155 5.07 -14.69 6.58
CA ALA A 155 6.21 -15.00 7.44
C ALA A 155 5.82 -15.42 8.87
N GLY A 156 4.52 -15.40 9.21
CA GLY A 156 4.03 -15.76 10.54
C GLY A 156 4.25 -14.70 11.62
N PHE A 157 4.37 -13.42 11.23
CA PHE A 157 4.50 -12.33 12.18
C PHE A 157 3.18 -12.08 12.92
N GLY A 158 3.27 -11.78 14.21
CA GLY A 158 2.11 -11.43 15.02
C GLY A 158 1.51 -10.08 14.61
N ALA A 159 0.20 -9.89 14.83
CA ALA A 159 -0.51 -8.67 14.44
C ALA A 159 0.12 -7.38 15.01
N SER A 160 0.60 -7.41 16.26
CA SER A 160 1.30 -6.28 16.89
C SER A 160 2.60 -5.94 16.17
N GLN A 161 3.41 -6.95 15.86
CA GLN A 161 4.71 -6.75 15.22
C GLN A 161 4.55 -6.20 13.79
N THR A 162 3.56 -6.69 13.04
CA THR A 162 3.28 -6.14 11.71
C THR A 162 2.72 -4.73 11.79
N ALA A 163 1.87 -4.42 12.78
CA ALA A 163 1.39 -3.08 13.02
C ALA A 163 2.54 -2.11 13.33
N GLU A 164 3.50 -2.51 14.17
CA GLU A 164 4.68 -1.70 14.50
C GLU A 164 5.54 -1.39 13.28
N ASN A 165 5.79 -2.38 12.42
CA ASN A 165 6.55 -2.18 11.18
C ASN A 165 5.84 -1.20 10.24
N ILE A 166 4.51 -1.33 10.10
CA ILE A 166 3.72 -0.41 9.26
C ILE A 166 3.73 1.00 9.86
N HIS A 167 3.64 1.12 11.18
CA HIS A 167 3.69 2.41 11.88
C HIS A 167 5.06 3.09 11.75
N TRP A 168 6.14 2.32 11.84
CA TRP A 168 7.50 2.83 11.66
C TRP A 168 7.68 3.46 10.28
N ASP A 169 7.28 2.74 9.24
CA ASP A 169 7.38 3.22 7.86
C ASP A 169 6.47 4.43 7.62
N TYR A 170 5.28 4.46 8.26
CA TYR A 170 4.40 5.62 8.25
C TYR A 170 5.06 6.85 8.89
N ASP A 171 5.62 6.72 10.09
CA ASP A 171 6.30 7.82 10.80
C ASP A 171 7.53 8.32 10.04
N GLU A 172 8.26 7.42 9.38
CA GLU A 172 9.39 7.77 8.53
C GLU A 172 8.94 8.56 7.29
N ALA A 173 7.89 8.12 6.61
CA ALA A 173 7.35 8.80 5.45
C ALA A 173 6.73 10.17 5.79
N VAL A 174 6.00 10.30 6.90
CA VAL A 174 5.47 11.59 7.37
C VAL A 174 6.60 12.58 7.65
N ARG A 175 7.64 12.16 8.37
CA ARG A 175 8.81 13.03 8.63
C ARG A 175 9.48 13.48 7.34
N PHE A 176 9.62 12.59 6.37
CA PHE A 176 10.19 12.94 5.07
C PHE A 176 9.35 13.99 4.33
N GLU A 177 8.02 13.85 4.31
CA GLU A 177 7.12 14.84 3.71
C GLU A 177 7.20 16.21 4.41
N GLU A 178 7.27 16.22 5.75
CA GLU A 178 7.43 17.44 6.54
C GLU A 178 8.77 18.14 6.24
N GLU A 179 9.87 17.38 6.14
CA GLU A 179 11.19 17.91 5.78
C GLU A 179 11.21 18.48 4.36
N GLU A 180 10.58 17.81 3.39
CA GLU A 180 10.45 18.34 2.03
C GLU A 180 9.61 19.61 1.99
N ALA A 181 8.50 19.66 2.74
CA ALA A 181 7.65 20.85 2.82
C ALA A 181 8.41 22.03 3.43
N LEU A 182 9.19 21.78 4.49
CA LEU A 182 10.06 22.80 5.10
C LEU A 182 11.12 23.29 4.11
N ARG A 183 11.76 22.38 3.36
CA ARG A 183 12.75 22.74 2.34
C ARG A 183 12.14 23.66 1.28
N ARG A 184 10.97 23.30 0.74
CA ARG A 184 10.25 24.14 -0.25
C ARG A 184 9.91 25.52 0.31
N HIS A 185 9.43 25.58 1.55
CA HIS A 185 9.12 26.86 2.20
C HIS A 185 10.37 27.74 2.39
N LEU A 186 11.52 27.15 2.71
CA LEU A 186 12.78 27.88 2.82
C LEU A 186 13.30 28.37 1.45
N GLU A 187 13.12 27.58 0.40
CA GLU A 187 13.40 27.97 -0.98
C GLU A 187 12.52 29.15 -1.41
N ASP A 188 11.20 29.08 -1.17
CA ASP A 188 10.26 30.17 -1.46
C ASP A 188 10.62 31.47 -0.71
N LEU A 189 11.03 31.35 0.56
CA LEU A 189 11.52 32.49 1.34
C LEU A 189 12.79 33.08 0.72
N ALA A 190 13.76 32.24 0.36
CA ALA A 190 15.01 32.69 -0.25
C ALA A 190 14.75 33.42 -1.58
N ASP A 191 13.87 32.88 -2.42
CA ASP A 191 13.46 33.51 -3.67
C ASP A 191 12.75 34.84 -3.45
N THR A 192 11.89 34.92 -2.43
CA THR A 192 11.22 36.16 -2.05
C THR A 192 12.22 37.22 -1.60
N TYR A 193 13.19 36.87 -0.75
CA TYR A 193 14.23 37.80 -0.33
C TYR A 193 15.14 38.23 -1.49
N ALA A 194 15.51 37.31 -2.38
CA ALA A 194 16.30 37.62 -3.57
C ALA A 194 15.56 38.58 -4.51
N HIS A 195 14.24 38.40 -4.65
CA HIS A 195 13.39 39.32 -5.42
C HIS A 195 13.34 40.72 -4.81
N ILE A 196 13.08 40.82 -3.51
CA ILE A 196 13.07 42.11 -2.78
C ILE A 196 14.43 42.81 -2.91
N GLU A 197 15.54 42.08 -2.73
CA GLU A 197 16.88 42.64 -2.87
C GLU A 197 17.12 43.17 -4.30
N ALA A 198 16.71 42.43 -5.32
CA ALA A 198 16.82 42.87 -6.71
C ALA A 198 16.01 44.15 -6.98
N GLU A 199 14.78 44.26 -6.46
CA GLU A 199 13.96 45.47 -6.59
C GLU A 199 14.56 46.67 -5.87
N LEU A 200 15.08 46.48 -4.65
CA LEU A 200 15.76 47.54 -3.89
C LEU A 200 16.99 48.05 -4.63
N TRP A 201 17.81 47.16 -5.18
CA TRP A 201 18.97 47.54 -5.99
C TRP A 201 18.56 48.27 -7.28
N ALA A 202 17.48 47.84 -7.93
CA ALA A 202 16.96 48.50 -9.13
C ALA A 202 16.44 49.91 -8.81
N GLY A 203 15.66 50.06 -7.75
CA GLY A 203 15.17 51.35 -7.27
C GLY A 203 16.30 52.30 -6.90
N TRP A 204 17.28 51.84 -6.12
CA TRP A 204 18.44 52.65 -5.75
C TRP A 204 19.25 53.14 -6.95
N ARG A 205 19.44 52.27 -7.97
CA ARG A 205 20.11 52.69 -9.21
C ARG A 205 19.32 53.74 -9.97
N SER A 206 17.99 53.59 -10.06
CA SER A 206 17.11 54.57 -10.70
C SER A 206 17.17 55.93 -10.00
N ASP A 207 17.08 55.95 -8.66
CA ASP A 207 17.15 57.17 -7.87
C ASP A 207 18.50 57.89 -8.05
N PHE A 208 19.60 57.12 -8.07
CA PHE A 208 20.93 57.66 -8.30
C PHE A 208 21.08 58.27 -9.70
N GLU A 209 20.52 57.63 -10.74
CA GLU A 209 20.52 58.15 -12.10
C GLU A 209 19.70 59.44 -12.22
N ASP A 210 18.55 59.52 -11.55
CA ASP A 210 17.69 60.71 -11.53
C ASP A 210 18.36 61.88 -10.81
N ASP A 211 19.02 61.64 -9.68
CA ASP A 211 19.80 62.66 -8.97
C ASP A 211 20.98 63.17 -9.82
N GLN A 212 21.67 62.27 -10.56
CA GLN A 212 22.71 62.69 -11.50
C GLN A 212 22.18 63.53 -12.67
N ARG A 213 20.96 63.28 -13.16
CA ARG A 213 20.34 64.14 -14.18
C ARG A 213 20.01 65.52 -13.63
N ARG A 214 19.39 65.58 -12.44
CA ARG A 214 19.06 66.87 -11.78
C ARG A 214 20.29 67.74 -11.56
N LEU A 215 21.41 67.15 -11.18
CA LEU A 215 22.68 67.87 -10.99
C LEU A 215 23.31 68.41 -12.28
N LYS A 216 22.93 67.89 -13.46
CA LYS A 216 23.42 68.38 -14.77
C LYS A 216 22.53 69.47 -15.38
N GLU A 217 21.32 69.65 -14.85
CA GLU A 217 20.34 70.64 -15.32
C GLU A 217 20.40 71.97 -14.55
N VAL A 218 21.24 72.05 -13.50
CA VAL A 218 21.55 73.27 -12.72
C VAL A 218 22.90 73.84 -13.14
#